data_AF-A0A6G4X5S5-F1
#
_entry.id   AF-A0A6G4X5S5-F1
#
_cell.length_a   1.000
_cell.length_b   1.000
_cell.length_c   1.000
_cell.angle_alpha   90.00
_cell.angle_beta   90.00
_cell.angle_gamma   90.00
#
_symmetry.space_group_name_H-M   'P 1'
#
loop_
_entity.id
_entity.type
_entity.pdbx_description
1 polymer ?
#
loop_
_entity_poly.entity_id
_entity_poly.type
_entity_poly.pdbx_seq_one_letter_code
_entity_poly.pdbx_strand_id
1 'polypeptide(L)'
;MHIHVRGEEAEPSEPRPPRLLYALTVLLAALAAWLGHAYDSRPAAPALLTAMFTGSLALGRTLDRRRLRRPRTPLPAHRLDRLAEGLADALARRYGREDRLALSPVSTPTPLPVRWEAADPDVSDHEANVRGLPAGTEAATEAERAAEGEPLDVHGEFAEIGDYFAALPRQRLVVLGDPGAGKTVLAHRLARTLLERRGPESGAPVPVVLPIASWNPADKGLWRWAAGRLSTE
;
A
#
# COMPACT_ATOMS: atom_id res chain seq x y z
N MET A 1 16.96 -9.93 6.68
CA MET A 1 15.70 -9.24 6.95
C MET A 1 15.92 -8.40 8.19
N HIS A 2 16.44 -7.18 8.06
CA HIS A 2 16.56 -6.30 9.22
C HIS A 2 15.15 -5.84 9.63
N ILE A 3 14.57 -6.56 10.60
CA ILE A 3 13.53 -6.03 11.47
C ILE A 3 14.25 -5.39 12.65
N HIS A 4 14.24 -4.06 12.69
CA HIS A 4 14.40 -3.33 13.93
C HIS A 4 13.14 -2.52 14.18
N VAL A 5 12.23 -3.11 14.95
CA VAL A 5 11.16 -2.38 15.63
C VAL A 5 11.74 -1.92 16.96
N ARG A 6 12.20 -0.67 17.00
CA ARG A 6 12.27 0.10 18.24
C ARG A 6 11.24 1.21 18.10
N GLY A 7 10.18 1.10 18.91
CA GLY A 7 9.25 2.19 19.12
C GLY A 7 9.97 3.29 19.87
N GLU A 8 10.24 4.39 19.19
CA GLU A 8 10.24 5.69 19.82
C GLU A 8 8.99 6.42 19.32
N GLU A 9 8.23 6.90 20.29
CA GLU A 9 7.01 7.66 20.12
C GLU A 9 7.31 8.93 19.32
N ALA A 10 7.15 8.86 18.00
CA ALA A 10 7.02 10.06 17.19
C ALA A 10 5.64 10.66 17.50
N GLU A 11 5.65 11.84 18.13
CA GLU A 11 4.48 12.70 18.27
C GLU A 11 3.68 12.68 16.95
N PRO A 12 2.36 12.41 17.00
CA PRO A 12 1.56 12.40 15.80
C PRO A 12 1.56 13.80 15.21
N SER A 13 2.21 13.97 14.06
CA SER A 13 2.05 15.15 13.22
C SER A 13 0.56 15.29 12.90
N GLU A 14 -0.06 16.31 13.49
CA GLU A 14 -1.49 16.58 13.38
C GLU A 14 -1.93 16.54 11.91
N PRO A 15 -2.98 15.77 11.57
CA PRO A 15 -3.59 15.87 10.26
C PRO A 15 -4.10 17.29 10.12
N ARG A 16 -3.55 18.06 9.16
CA ARG A 16 -3.99 19.45 8.90
C ARG A 16 -5.52 19.46 8.84
N PRO A 17 -6.20 20.02 9.84
CA PRO A 17 -7.64 19.96 9.88
C PRO A 17 -8.20 20.78 8.70
N PRO A 18 -9.48 20.59 8.33
CA PRO A 18 -10.14 21.44 7.34
C PRO A 18 -10.09 22.90 7.83
N ARG A 19 -9.08 23.66 7.35
CA ARG A 19 -8.76 25.03 7.79
C ARG A 19 -9.97 25.95 7.68
N LEU A 20 -10.90 25.66 6.76
CA LEU A 20 -12.15 26.39 6.58
C LEU A 20 -13.11 26.27 7.77
N LEU A 21 -13.22 25.09 8.39
CA LEU A 21 -14.10 24.88 9.55
C LEU A 21 -13.53 25.54 10.81
N TYR A 22 -12.21 25.51 10.98
CA TYR A 22 -11.53 26.17 12.10
C TYR A 22 -11.39 27.70 11.90
N ALA A 23 -11.25 28.17 10.66
CA ALA A 23 -11.29 29.61 10.35
C ALA A 23 -12.68 30.19 10.63
N LEU A 24 -13.74 29.44 10.32
CA LEU A 24 -15.12 29.86 10.61
C LEU A 24 -15.39 29.92 12.12
N THR A 25 -14.84 28.99 12.92
CA THR A 25 -14.99 29.05 14.39
C THR A 25 -14.21 30.23 14.99
N VAL A 26 -13.01 30.52 14.50
CA VAL A 26 -12.23 31.69 14.94
C VAL A 26 -12.92 33.00 14.55
N LEU A 27 -13.47 33.09 13.34
CA LEU A 27 -14.21 34.27 12.87
C LEU A 27 -15.46 34.52 13.71
N LEU A 28 -16.22 33.47 14.02
CA LEU A 28 -17.41 33.57 14.87
C LEU A 28 -17.05 33.94 16.32
N ALA A 29 -15.91 33.47 16.83
CA ALA A 29 -15.43 33.82 18.17
C ALA A 29 -14.99 35.29 18.24
N ALA A 30 -14.28 35.77 17.22
CA ALA A 30 -13.90 37.18 17.12
C ALA A 30 -15.13 38.10 16.99
N LEU A 31 -16.13 37.69 16.20
CA LEU A 31 -17.38 38.42 16.05
C LEU A 31 -18.18 38.48 17.36
N ALA A 32 -18.24 37.37 18.12
CA ALA A 32 -18.90 37.33 19.42
C ALA A 32 -18.19 38.21 20.47
N ALA A 33 -16.85 38.20 20.49
CA ALA A 33 -16.07 39.08 21.36
C ALA A 33 -16.25 40.56 21.01
N TRP A 34 -16.28 40.89 19.71
CA TRP A 34 -16.53 42.25 19.23
C TRP A 34 -17.94 42.73 19.58
N LEU A 35 -18.96 41.90 19.38
CA LEU A 35 -20.34 42.20 19.78
C LEU A 35 -20.50 42.36 21.29
N GLY A 36 -19.82 41.53 22.09
CA GLY A 36 -19.82 41.66 23.56
C GLY A 36 -19.11 42.91 24.06
N HIS A 37 -18.12 43.42 23.33
CA HIS A 37 -17.45 44.69 23.63
C HIS A 37 -18.23 45.91 23.13
N ALA A 38 -18.92 45.78 21.99
CA ALA A 38 -19.67 46.86 21.35
C ALA A 38 -21.08 47.08 21.95
N TYR A 39 -21.62 46.11 22.68
CA TYR A 39 -22.95 46.17 23.28
C TYR A 39 -22.87 45.85 24.78
N ASP A 40 -23.03 46.86 25.63
CA ASP A 40 -23.19 46.72 27.07
C ASP A 40 -24.54 46.01 27.36
N SER A 41 -24.53 44.69 27.24
CA SER A 41 -25.73 43.86 27.19
C SER A 41 -25.77 42.88 28.34
N ARG A 42 -26.96 42.80 28.96
CA ARG A 42 -27.29 41.96 30.13
C ARG A 42 -26.66 40.56 30.04
N PRO A 43 -26.25 39.97 31.19
CA PRO A 43 -25.33 38.81 31.27
C PRO A 43 -25.81 37.48 30.65
N ALA A 44 -26.99 37.44 30.01
CA ALA A 44 -27.55 36.23 29.40
C ALA A 44 -27.03 35.95 27.97
N ALA A 45 -26.58 36.97 27.23
CA ALA A 45 -26.15 36.82 25.84
C ALA A 45 -24.84 36.01 25.63
N PRO A 46 -23.76 36.17 26.44
CA PRO A 46 -22.51 35.45 26.18
C PRO A 46 -22.60 33.95 26.49
N ALA A 47 -23.46 33.54 27.44
CA ALA A 47 -23.60 32.14 27.86
C ALA A 47 -24.20 31.23 26.77
N LEU A 48 -25.20 31.74 26.03
CA LEU A 48 -25.84 31.00 24.93
C LEU A 48 -24.88 30.77 23.75
N LEU A 49 -24.01 31.74 23.46
CA LEU A 49 -23.03 31.62 22.38
C LEU A 49 -21.96 30.57 22.71
N THR A 50 -21.41 30.56 23.93
CA THR A 50 -20.45 29.52 24.36
C THR A 50 -21.02 28.10 24.28
N ALA A 51 -22.31 27.91 24.62
CA ALA A 51 -22.96 26.61 24.52
C ALA A 51 -23.07 26.10 23.07
N MET A 52 -23.32 27.00 22.11
CA MET A 52 -23.34 26.66 20.68
C MET A 52 -21.96 26.28 20.15
N PHE A 53 -20.88 26.90 20.64
CA PHE A 53 -19.50 26.53 20.28
C PHE A 53 -19.14 25.12 20.74
N THR A 54 -19.43 24.77 22.00
CA THR A 54 -19.17 23.43 22.53
C THR A 54 -19.97 22.37 21.77
N GLY A 55 -21.23 22.68 21.43
CA GLY A 55 -22.09 21.82 20.62
C GLY A 55 -21.53 21.57 19.22
N SER A 56 -21.04 22.61 18.54
CA SER A 56 -20.47 22.48 17.19
C SER A 56 -19.17 21.69 17.16
N LEU A 57 -18.28 21.88 18.14
CA LEU A 57 -17.05 21.08 18.30
C LEU A 57 -17.34 19.61 18.62
N ALA A 58 -18.33 19.34 19.47
CA ALA A 58 -18.76 17.99 19.80
C ALA A 58 -19.41 17.29 18.59
N LEU A 59 -20.20 18.03 17.79
CA LEU A 59 -20.83 17.53 16.57
C LEU A 59 -19.79 17.23 15.48
N GLY A 60 -18.80 18.11 15.30
CA GLY A 60 -17.67 17.87 14.38
C GLY A 60 -16.88 16.62 14.76
N ARG A 61 -16.53 16.46 16.04
CA ARG A 61 -15.82 15.25 16.53
C ARG A 61 -16.67 13.98 16.42
N THR A 62 -17.98 14.04 16.62
CA THR A 62 -18.85 12.87 16.50
C THR A 62 -19.10 12.48 15.05
N LEU A 63 -19.23 13.42 14.12
CA LEU A 63 -19.35 13.13 12.69
C LEU A 63 -18.04 12.58 12.11
N ASP A 64 -16.89 13.08 12.53
CA ASP A 64 -15.58 12.56 12.13
C ASP A 64 -15.34 11.15 12.72
N ARG A 65 -15.68 10.95 14.00
CA ARG A 65 -15.71 9.60 14.60
C ARG A 65 -16.69 8.66 13.90
N ARG A 66 -17.86 9.12 13.44
CA ARG A 66 -18.83 8.31 12.68
C ARG A 66 -18.35 7.98 11.27
N ARG A 67 -17.60 8.88 10.60
CA ARG A 67 -16.94 8.60 9.32
C ARG A 67 -15.85 7.54 9.48
N LEU A 68 -15.10 7.59 10.58
CA LEU A 68 -14.06 6.61 10.91
C LEU A 68 -14.62 5.30 11.49
N ARG A 69 -15.80 5.33 12.13
CA ARG A 69 -16.53 4.20 12.70
C ARG A 69 -17.79 3.85 11.89
N ARG A 70 -17.74 3.88 10.55
CA ARG A 70 -18.71 3.07 9.80
C ARG A 70 -18.40 1.61 10.15
N PRO A 71 -19.29 0.88 10.84
CA PRO A 71 -19.09 -0.55 11.03
C PRO A 71 -19.02 -1.15 9.63
N ARG A 72 -17.87 -1.72 9.28
CA ARG A 72 -17.77 -2.54 8.08
C ARG A 72 -18.58 -3.79 8.40
N THR A 73 -19.80 -3.88 7.88
CA THR A 73 -20.46 -5.18 7.81
C THR A 73 -19.52 -6.11 7.05
N PRO A 74 -19.04 -7.21 7.66
CA PRO A 74 -18.19 -8.15 6.94
C PRO A 74 -18.92 -8.58 5.68
N LEU A 75 -18.29 -8.42 4.52
CA LEU A 75 -18.85 -8.94 3.29
C LEU A 75 -18.80 -10.48 3.37
N PRO A 76 -19.87 -11.18 2.95
CA PRO A 76 -19.82 -12.63 2.81
C PRO A 76 -18.64 -13.06 1.92
N ALA A 77 -17.97 -14.17 2.24
CA ALA A 77 -16.79 -14.65 1.50
C ALA A 77 -17.05 -14.73 -0.01
N HIS A 78 -18.14 -15.37 -0.43
CA HIS A 78 -18.53 -15.46 -1.84
C HIS A 78 -18.71 -14.11 -2.56
N ARG A 79 -18.99 -13.02 -1.84
CA ARG A 79 -19.03 -11.67 -2.44
C ARG A 79 -17.63 -11.12 -2.62
N LEU A 80 -16.74 -11.35 -1.66
CA LEU A 80 -15.33 -10.96 -1.78
C LEU A 80 -14.66 -11.73 -2.92
N ASP A 81 -14.94 -13.02 -3.06
CA ASP A 81 -14.41 -13.84 -4.15
C ASP A 81 -14.86 -13.31 -5.50
N ARG A 82 -16.16 -13.02 -5.68
CA ARG A 82 -16.66 -12.40 -6.92
C ARG A 82 -16.05 -11.03 -7.21
N LEU A 83 -15.81 -10.22 -6.18
CA LEU A 83 -15.14 -8.93 -6.35
C LEU A 83 -13.66 -9.10 -6.71
N ALA A 84 -13.00 -10.12 -6.16
CA ALA A 84 -11.62 -10.47 -6.48
C ALA A 84 -11.50 -10.97 -7.92
N GLU A 85 -12.43 -11.83 -8.38
CA GLU A 85 -12.50 -12.23 -9.80
C GLU A 85 -12.73 -11.04 -10.72
N GLY A 86 -13.68 -10.16 -10.39
CA GLY A 86 -13.93 -8.95 -11.16
C GLY A 86 -12.72 -8.00 -11.21
N LEU A 87 -11.97 -7.90 -10.11
CA LEU A 87 -10.72 -7.13 -10.05
C LEU A 87 -9.62 -7.79 -10.91
N ALA A 88 -9.45 -9.11 -10.81
CA ALA A 88 -8.47 -9.86 -11.61
C ALA A 88 -8.72 -9.67 -13.10
N ASP A 89 -9.98 -9.79 -13.53
CA ASP A 89 -10.40 -9.56 -14.91
C ASP A 89 -10.12 -8.13 -15.39
N ALA A 90 -10.40 -7.13 -14.56
CA ALA A 90 -10.13 -5.73 -14.87
C ALA A 90 -8.63 -5.46 -15.02
N LEU A 91 -7.81 -5.99 -14.10
CA LEU A 91 -6.37 -5.84 -14.12
C LEU A 91 -5.73 -6.60 -15.29
N ALA A 92 -6.19 -7.81 -15.60
CA ALA A 92 -5.71 -8.58 -16.75
C ALA A 92 -5.93 -7.80 -18.07
N ARG A 93 -7.12 -7.19 -18.24
CA ARG A 93 -7.41 -6.32 -19.38
C ARG A 93 -6.54 -5.06 -19.40
N ARG A 94 -6.31 -4.43 -18.24
CA ARG A 94 -5.48 -3.23 -18.12
C ARG A 94 -4.03 -3.52 -18.50
N TYR A 95 -3.40 -4.48 -17.83
CA TYR A 95 -2.01 -4.84 -18.07
C TYR A 95 -1.80 -5.38 -19.49
N GLY A 96 -2.76 -6.12 -20.05
CA GLY A 96 -2.69 -6.52 -21.45
C GLY A 96 -2.79 -5.38 -22.47
N ARG A 97 -3.46 -4.27 -22.11
CA ARG A 97 -3.45 -3.06 -22.94
C ARG A 97 -2.12 -2.34 -22.85
N GLU A 98 -1.59 -2.16 -21.63
CA GLU A 98 -0.30 -1.53 -21.38
C GLU A 98 0.83 -2.28 -22.12
N ASP A 99 0.82 -3.61 -22.07
CA ASP A 99 1.80 -4.47 -22.75
C ASP A 99 1.69 -4.36 -24.28
N ARG A 100 0.47 -4.39 -24.85
CA ARG A 100 0.26 -4.18 -26.30
C ARG A 100 0.74 -2.81 -26.77
N LEU A 101 0.55 -1.77 -25.96
CA LEU A 101 1.04 -0.42 -26.26
C LEU A 101 2.57 -0.36 -26.17
N ALA A 102 3.17 -1.02 -25.17
CA ALA A 102 4.61 -1.13 -25.02
C ALA A 102 5.28 -1.97 -26.12
N LEU A 103 4.57 -2.92 -26.71
CA LEU A 103 5.03 -3.75 -27.84
C LEU A 103 4.64 -3.18 -29.21
N SER A 104 3.95 -2.03 -29.25
CA SER A 104 3.55 -1.39 -30.51
C SER A 104 4.80 -0.90 -31.27
N PRO A 105 5.01 -1.32 -32.54
CA PRO A 105 6.15 -0.91 -33.35
C PRO A 105 6.25 0.61 -33.54
N VAL A 106 5.13 1.32 -33.35
CA VAL A 106 5.01 2.78 -33.48
C VAL A 106 5.61 3.50 -32.27
N SER A 107 5.77 2.85 -31.11
CA SER A 107 6.19 3.50 -29.86
C SER A 107 7.45 2.93 -29.21
N THR A 108 7.88 1.71 -29.55
CA THR A 108 9.03 1.10 -28.88
C THR A 108 9.80 0.14 -29.82
N PRO A 109 11.07 0.42 -30.15
CA PRO A 109 11.88 -0.53 -30.89
C PRO A 109 12.28 -1.69 -29.96
N THR A 110 11.63 -2.84 -30.13
CA THR A 110 11.87 -4.14 -29.46
C THR A 110 11.88 -4.12 -27.91
N PRO A 111 11.13 -4.97 -27.20
CA PRO A 111 11.17 -5.01 -25.74
C PRO A 111 12.61 -5.25 -25.25
N LEU A 112 13.11 -4.34 -24.40
CA LEU A 112 14.45 -4.42 -23.82
C LEU A 112 14.58 -5.76 -23.09
N PRO A 113 15.54 -6.63 -23.45
CA PRO A 113 15.79 -7.86 -22.71
C PRO A 113 16.33 -7.49 -21.32
N VAL A 114 15.45 -7.48 -20.32
CA VAL A 114 15.84 -7.28 -18.92
C VAL A 114 16.39 -8.62 -18.43
N ARG A 115 17.69 -8.65 -18.14
CA ARG A 115 18.32 -9.74 -17.40
C ARG A 115 18.44 -9.34 -15.94
N TRP A 116 18.34 -10.32 -15.04
CA TRP A 116 18.68 -10.12 -13.64
C TRP A 116 19.74 -11.12 -13.21
N GLU A 117 20.40 -10.76 -12.13
CA GLU A 117 21.41 -11.56 -11.45
C GLU A 117 21.22 -11.38 -9.94
N ALA A 118 21.91 -12.21 -9.15
CA ALA A 118 21.97 -12.01 -7.72
C ALA A 118 22.46 -10.60 -7.38
N ALA A 119 21.76 -9.96 -6.45
CA ALA A 119 22.24 -8.73 -5.86
C ALA A 119 23.48 -9.00 -4.98
N ASP A 120 24.23 -7.94 -4.69
CA ASP A 120 25.35 -7.99 -3.75
C ASP A 120 24.90 -8.65 -2.43
N PRO A 121 25.70 -9.58 -1.85
CA PRO A 121 25.38 -10.20 -0.57
C PRO A 121 25.05 -9.20 0.55
N ASP A 122 25.64 -8.00 0.53
CA ASP A 122 25.44 -6.97 1.55
C ASP A 122 24.04 -6.31 1.48
N VAL A 123 23.37 -6.40 0.33
CA VAL A 123 22.00 -5.89 0.12
C VAL A 123 20.98 -7.03 -0.05
N SER A 124 21.45 -8.27 0.02
CA SER A 124 20.65 -9.48 -0.03
C SER A 124 20.24 -9.93 1.36
N ASP A 125 19.16 -10.70 1.45
CA ASP A 125 18.78 -11.32 2.72
C ASP A 125 19.68 -12.54 3.00
N HIS A 126 19.77 -12.94 4.27
CA HIS A 126 20.44 -14.17 4.66
C HIS A 126 19.81 -15.36 3.95
N GLU A 127 20.66 -16.28 3.49
CA GLU A 127 20.26 -17.47 2.75
C GLU A 127 19.17 -18.28 3.47
N ALA A 128 19.26 -18.41 4.79
CA ALA A 128 18.22 -19.05 5.61
C ALA A 128 16.84 -18.38 5.46
N ASN A 129 16.78 -17.05 5.36
CA ASN A 129 15.54 -16.31 5.16
C ASN A 129 15.01 -16.42 3.73
N VAL A 130 15.90 -16.46 2.73
CA VAL A 130 15.53 -16.66 1.32
C VAL A 130 14.96 -18.06 1.12
N ARG A 131 15.62 -19.08 1.68
CA ARG A 131 15.24 -20.50 1.62
C ARG A 131 14.03 -20.86 2.49
N GLY A 132 13.57 -19.97 3.35
CA GLY A 132 12.42 -20.27 4.20
C GLY A 132 12.74 -21.05 5.46
N LEU A 133 14.03 -21.21 5.82
CA LEU A 133 14.46 -22.03 6.95
C LEU A 133 13.91 -21.50 8.29
N PRO A 134 13.65 -22.39 9.26
CA PRO A 134 13.29 -22.00 10.62
C PRO A 134 14.36 -21.11 11.27
N ALA A 135 13.93 -20.22 12.15
CA ALA A 135 14.86 -19.41 12.94
C ALA A 135 15.71 -20.33 13.83
N GLY A 136 17.05 -20.18 13.78
CA GLY A 136 18.00 -21.01 14.53
C GLY A 136 18.64 -22.16 13.75
N THR A 137 18.27 -22.36 12.49
CA THR A 137 18.84 -23.40 11.60
C THR A 137 20.21 -23.02 11.01
N GLU A 138 20.85 -21.92 11.46
CA GLU A 138 22.19 -21.50 11.00
C GLU A 138 23.25 -22.60 11.22
N ALA A 139 23.00 -23.51 12.17
CA ALA A 139 23.82 -24.67 12.48
C ALA A 139 23.39 -25.97 11.78
N ALA A 140 22.58 -25.92 10.72
CA ALA A 140 22.30 -27.10 9.90
C ALA A 140 23.62 -27.73 9.44
N THR A 141 23.72 -29.05 9.51
CA THR A 141 24.89 -29.77 9.01
C THR A 141 24.94 -29.69 7.49
N GLU A 142 26.13 -29.84 6.90
CA GLU A 142 26.31 -29.82 5.44
C GLU A 142 25.47 -30.90 4.72
N ALA A 143 25.19 -32.00 5.42
CA ALA A 143 24.27 -33.05 4.97
C ALA A 143 22.79 -32.61 4.94
N GLU A 144 22.34 -31.79 5.89
CA GLU A 144 20.99 -31.22 5.90
C GLU A 144 20.84 -30.15 4.81
N ARG A 145 21.87 -29.32 4.60
CA ARG A 145 21.89 -28.35 3.48
C ARG A 145 21.82 -29.01 2.10
N ALA A 146 22.40 -30.19 1.94
CA ALA A 146 22.36 -30.96 0.69
C ALA A 146 21.01 -31.66 0.47
N ALA A 147 20.24 -31.93 1.54
CA ALA A 147 18.91 -32.54 1.46
C ALA A 147 17.79 -31.51 1.15
N GLU A 148 18.07 -30.22 1.31
CA GLU A 148 17.08 -29.12 1.23
C GLU A 148 16.80 -28.58 -0.19
N GLY A 149 17.30 -29.26 -1.22
CA GLY A 149 16.99 -28.96 -2.62
C GLY A 149 18.10 -28.22 -3.37
N GLU A 150 17.92 -28.12 -4.69
CA GLU A 150 18.86 -27.44 -5.58
C GLU A 150 18.90 -25.93 -5.28
N PRO A 151 20.08 -25.27 -5.34
CA PRO A 151 20.15 -23.82 -5.23
C PRO A 151 19.20 -23.16 -6.23
N LEU A 152 18.42 -22.18 -5.77
CA LEU A 152 17.62 -21.35 -6.66
C LEU A 152 18.57 -20.65 -7.64
N ASP A 153 18.36 -20.84 -8.94
CA ASP A 153 19.08 -20.07 -9.95
C ASP A 153 18.63 -18.61 -9.85
N VAL A 154 19.56 -17.77 -9.41
CA VAL A 154 19.38 -16.33 -9.19
C VAL A 154 19.62 -15.52 -10.45
N HIS A 155 20.00 -16.17 -11.55
CA HIS A 155 20.09 -15.57 -12.87
C HIS A 155 18.83 -15.87 -13.67
N GLY A 156 18.44 -14.95 -14.53
CA GLY A 156 17.32 -15.20 -15.43
C GLY A 156 17.00 -14.04 -16.34
N GLU A 157 16.10 -14.32 -17.27
CA GLU A 157 15.65 -13.37 -18.27
C GLU A 157 14.21 -12.96 -18.03
N PHE A 158 13.83 -11.77 -18.51
CA PHE A 158 12.50 -11.14 -18.39
C PHE A 158 11.29 -12.09 -18.48
N ALA A 159 11.38 -13.19 -19.24
CA ALA A 159 10.33 -14.20 -19.35
C ALA A 159 10.15 -15.14 -18.14
N GLU A 160 11.22 -15.40 -17.41
CA GLU A 160 11.29 -16.42 -16.36
C GLU A 160 10.88 -15.87 -14.99
N ILE A 161 10.56 -14.57 -14.89
CA ILE A 161 10.38 -13.88 -13.61
C ILE A 161 9.20 -14.44 -12.82
N GLY A 162 8.17 -14.90 -13.52
CA GLY A 162 7.02 -15.55 -12.91
C GLY A 162 7.35 -16.91 -12.31
N ASP A 163 8.21 -17.69 -12.98
CA ASP A 163 8.68 -18.99 -12.49
C ASP A 163 9.61 -18.81 -11.29
N TYR A 164 10.57 -17.90 -11.43
CA TYR A 164 11.47 -17.55 -10.34
C TYR A 164 10.71 -17.07 -9.10
N PHE A 165 9.76 -16.14 -9.26
CA PHE A 165 8.95 -15.65 -8.14
C PHE A 165 8.11 -16.76 -7.49
N ALA A 166 7.55 -17.68 -8.29
CA ALA A 166 6.75 -18.79 -7.78
C ALA A 166 7.59 -19.84 -7.02
N ALA A 167 8.86 -20.01 -7.41
CA ALA A 167 9.81 -20.91 -6.74
C ALA A 167 10.27 -20.38 -5.36
N LEU A 168 10.14 -19.06 -5.10
CA LEU A 168 10.49 -18.49 -3.81
C LEU A 168 9.53 -18.96 -2.70
N PRO A 169 10.02 -19.57 -1.61
CA PRO A 169 9.18 -20.10 -0.53
C PRO A 169 8.22 -19.08 0.09
N ARG A 170 8.63 -17.81 0.10
CA ARG A 170 7.86 -16.70 0.67
C ARG A 170 7.31 -15.74 -0.37
N GLN A 171 7.61 -15.95 -1.67
CA GLN A 171 7.15 -15.07 -2.75
C GLN A 171 7.45 -13.59 -2.48
N ARG A 172 8.66 -13.31 -1.97
CA ARG A 172 9.15 -11.95 -1.70
C ARG A 172 10.37 -11.70 -2.54
N LEU A 173 10.30 -10.67 -3.38
CA LEU A 173 11.36 -10.32 -4.30
C LEU A 173 11.62 -8.81 -4.22
N VAL A 174 12.90 -8.45 -4.12
CA VAL A 174 13.37 -7.06 -4.26
C VAL A 174 14.19 -6.99 -5.53
N VAL A 175 13.84 -6.03 -6.40
CA VAL A 175 14.53 -5.83 -7.67
C VAL A 175 15.33 -4.55 -7.59
N LEU A 176 16.65 -4.67 -7.71
CA LEU A 176 17.59 -3.56 -7.71
C LEU A 176 18.02 -3.21 -9.14
N GLY A 177 18.64 -2.04 -9.30
CA GLY A 177 19.28 -1.63 -10.56
C GLY A 177 19.28 -0.13 -10.76
N ASP A 178 19.90 0.34 -11.83
CA ASP A 178 20.02 1.75 -12.15
C ASP A 178 18.70 2.41 -12.58
N PRO A 179 18.58 3.75 -12.48
CA PRO A 179 17.47 4.48 -13.11
C PRO A 179 17.32 4.07 -14.57
N GLY A 180 16.10 3.72 -14.99
CA GLY A 180 15.84 3.28 -16.36
C GLY A 180 16.12 1.80 -16.67
N ALA A 181 16.65 1.01 -15.73
CA ALA A 181 16.94 -0.43 -15.93
C ALA A 181 15.70 -1.34 -16.11
N GLY A 182 14.49 -0.78 -16.29
CA GLY A 182 13.29 -1.58 -16.55
C GLY A 182 12.60 -2.19 -15.33
N LYS A 183 12.92 -1.76 -14.09
CA LYS A 183 12.26 -2.25 -12.85
C LYS A 183 10.73 -2.22 -12.91
N THR A 184 10.16 -1.11 -13.37
CA THR A 184 8.70 -0.96 -13.53
C THR A 184 8.15 -1.94 -14.55
N VAL A 185 8.86 -2.13 -15.67
CA VAL A 185 8.49 -3.07 -16.72
C VAL A 185 8.52 -4.52 -16.19
N LEU A 186 9.53 -4.88 -15.39
CA LEU A 186 9.61 -6.17 -14.71
C LEU A 186 8.46 -6.40 -13.72
N ALA A 187 8.12 -5.40 -12.90
CA ALA A 187 7.00 -5.50 -11.96
C ALA A 187 5.64 -5.70 -12.67
N HIS A 188 5.40 -4.96 -13.76
CA HIS A 188 4.19 -5.13 -14.57
C HIS A 188 4.14 -6.50 -15.25
N ARG A 189 5.25 -6.98 -15.82
CA ARG A 189 5.31 -8.31 -16.42
C ARG A 189 5.06 -9.40 -15.39
N LEU A 190 5.68 -9.32 -14.22
CA LEU A 190 5.42 -10.27 -13.13
C LEU A 190 3.93 -10.30 -12.76
N ALA A 191 3.31 -9.14 -12.54
CA ALA A 191 1.89 -9.07 -12.19
C ALA A 191 0.99 -9.68 -13.28
N ARG A 192 1.30 -9.43 -14.56
CA ARG A 192 0.62 -10.04 -15.71
C ARG A 192 0.78 -11.56 -15.72
N THR A 193 2.00 -12.07 -15.62
CA THR A 193 2.28 -13.52 -15.62
C THR A 193 1.59 -14.22 -14.45
N LEU A 194 1.54 -13.60 -13.27
CA LEU A 194 0.81 -14.13 -12.13
C LEU A 194 -0.71 -14.14 -12.34
N LEU A 195 -1.28 -13.11 -12.98
CA LEU A 195 -2.70 -13.08 -13.35
C LEU A 195 -3.05 -14.14 -14.40
N GLU A 196 -2.19 -14.36 -15.39
CA GLU A 196 -2.36 -15.41 -16.40
C GLU A 196 -2.35 -16.81 -15.76
N ARG A 197 -1.43 -17.06 -14.82
CA ARG A 197 -1.32 -18.33 -14.08
C ARG A 197 -2.44 -18.56 -13.08
N ARG A 198 -2.98 -17.49 -12.50
CA ARG A 198 -4.06 -17.55 -11.51
C ARG A 198 -5.24 -18.34 -12.04
N GLY A 199 -5.60 -18.16 -13.32
CA GLY A 199 -6.82 -18.73 -13.90
C GLY A 199 -8.11 -18.20 -13.27
N PRO A 200 -9.28 -18.44 -13.90
CA PRO A 200 -10.57 -18.08 -13.33
C PRO A 200 -10.88 -18.90 -12.08
N GLU A 201 -11.52 -18.27 -11.07
CA GLU A 201 -12.12 -18.96 -9.92
C GLU A 201 -11.15 -19.81 -9.06
N SER A 202 -9.83 -19.58 -9.15
CA SER A 202 -8.85 -20.38 -8.42
C SER A 202 -8.76 -20.09 -6.93
N GLY A 203 -9.35 -18.98 -6.47
CA GLY A 203 -9.19 -18.48 -5.10
C GLY A 203 -7.77 -18.00 -4.77
N ALA A 204 -6.84 -18.04 -5.72
CA ALA A 204 -5.49 -17.54 -5.52
C ALA A 204 -5.48 -16.00 -5.42
N PRO A 205 -4.46 -15.41 -4.76
CA PRO A 205 -4.36 -13.95 -4.60
C PRO A 205 -4.38 -13.20 -5.93
N VAL A 206 -4.96 -12.00 -5.93
CA VAL A 206 -4.97 -11.11 -7.12
C VAL A 206 -3.71 -10.23 -7.09
N PRO A 207 -2.81 -10.35 -8.09
CA PRO A 207 -1.62 -9.50 -8.20
C PRO A 207 -1.99 -8.06 -8.53
N VAL A 208 -1.55 -7.12 -7.69
CA VAL A 208 -1.80 -5.68 -7.86
C VAL A 208 -0.48 -4.91 -7.81
N VAL A 209 -0.18 -4.16 -8.87
CA VAL A 209 0.95 -3.22 -8.88
C VAL A 209 0.53 -1.92 -8.21
N LEU A 210 1.20 -1.55 -7.11
CA LEU A 210 0.93 -0.33 -6.35
C LEU A 210 2.15 0.62 -6.37
N PRO A 211 1.96 1.92 -6.66
CA PRO A 211 3.06 2.89 -6.69
C PRO A 211 3.47 3.28 -5.25
N ILE A 212 4.28 2.44 -4.62
CA ILE A 212 4.67 2.57 -3.20
C ILE A 212 5.30 3.92 -2.87
N ALA A 213 5.94 4.58 -3.83
CA ALA A 213 6.53 5.92 -3.69
C ALA A 213 5.50 7.02 -3.29
N SER A 214 4.20 6.76 -3.48
CA SER A 214 3.13 7.67 -3.09
C SER A 214 2.51 7.36 -1.73
N TRP A 215 3.03 6.35 -1.03
CA TRP A 215 2.62 6.01 0.32
C TRP A 215 3.43 6.83 1.32
N ASN A 216 2.73 7.59 2.17
CA ASN A 216 3.34 8.23 3.33
C ASN A 216 2.98 7.44 4.59
N PRO A 217 3.95 6.78 5.26
CA PRO A 217 3.70 6.00 6.47
C PRO A 217 3.21 6.86 7.65
N ALA A 218 3.55 8.16 7.67
CA ALA A 218 3.08 9.09 8.71
C ALA A 218 1.57 9.40 8.60
N ASP A 219 1.00 9.34 7.40
CA ASP A 219 -0.40 9.71 7.16
C ASP A 219 -1.35 8.51 7.31
N LYS A 220 -1.00 7.36 6.72
CA LYS A 220 -1.88 6.18 6.63
C LYS A 220 -1.05 4.90 6.69
N GLY A 221 -1.54 3.90 7.42
CA GLY A 221 -0.99 2.54 7.34
C GLY A 221 -1.12 1.93 5.95
N LEU A 222 -0.17 1.07 5.57
CA LEU A 222 -0.01 0.49 4.23
C LEU A 222 -1.32 -0.09 3.66
N TRP A 223 -1.99 -0.97 4.42
CA TRP A 223 -3.23 -1.62 3.96
C TRP A 223 -4.38 -0.63 3.72
N ARG A 224 -4.47 0.42 4.52
CA ARG A 224 -5.50 1.45 4.34
C ARG A 224 -5.22 2.32 3.13
N TRP A 225 -3.94 2.63 2.88
CA TRP A 225 -3.52 3.33 1.67
C TRP A 225 -3.78 2.48 0.41
N ALA A 226 -3.37 1.20 0.43
CA ALA A 226 -3.56 0.26 -0.67
C ALA A 226 -5.05 0.05 -1.01
N ALA A 227 -5.90 -0.16 0.00
CA ALA A 227 -7.35 -0.27 -0.21
C ALA A 227 -7.95 1.02 -0.77
N GLY A 228 -7.45 2.19 -0.36
CA GLY A 228 -7.85 3.48 -0.91
C GLY A 228 -7.49 3.60 -2.39
N ARG A 229 -6.28 3.18 -2.77
CA ARG A 229 -5.83 3.14 -4.17
C ARG A 229 -6.73 2.25 -5.02
N LEU A 230 -6.98 1.02 -4.56
CA LEU A 230 -7.86 0.06 -5.23
C LEU A 230 -9.32 0.52 -5.39
N SER A 231 -9.79 1.42 -4.53
CA SER A 231 -11.16 1.95 -4.64
C SER A 231 -11.29 3.17 -5.55
N THR A 232 -10.16 3.74 -5.97
CA THR A 232 -10.11 4.95 -6.80
C THR A 232 -9.82 4.62 -8.26
N GLU A 233 -9.09 3.53 -8.50
CA GLU A 233 -8.90 2.93 -9.83
C GLU A 233 -10.10 2.08 -10.25
#